data_AF-A0A377WQB0-F1
#
_entry.id   AF-A0A377WQB0-F1
#
_cell.length_a   1.000
_cell.length_b   1.000
_cell.length_c   1.000
_cell.angle_alpha   90.00
_cell.angle_beta   90.00
_cell.angle_gamma   90.00
#
_symmetry.space_group_name_H-M   'P 1'
#
loop_
_entity.id
_entity.type
_entity.pdbx_description
1 polymer ?
#
loop_
_entity_poly.entity_id
_entity_poly.type
_entity_poly.pdbx_seq_one_letter_code
_entity_poly.pdbx_strand_id
1 'polypeptide(L)'
;MDGWQRAFVLHSRPWSETSLMLDVFTEESGRVRLVAKGARSKRSNLKGALQPFTPLLVRFGGRGEVKTLRSAEAVSLALPLSGITLYSGLYVNELISRVLEHETRFSELFFDYLHCIQALAGASGSPEPRAAAF
;
A
#
# COMPACT_ATOMS: atom_id res chain seq x y z
N MET A 1 15.55 -7.45 -10.00
CA MET A 1 14.48 -7.09 -10.95
C MET A 1 14.55 -5.59 -11.18
N ASP A 2 14.83 -5.14 -12.39
CA ASP A 2 14.93 -3.71 -12.73
C ASP A 2 13.64 -3.13 -13.34
N GLY A 3 12.60 -3.96 -13.47
CA GLY A 3 11.30 -3.61 -14.04
C GLY A 3 10.35 -2.95 -13.04
N TRP A 4 9.34 -2.27 -13.59
CA TRP A 4 8.22 -1.73 -12.83
C TRP A 4 7.33 -2.86 -12.31
N GLN A 5 6.89 -2.75 -11.06
CA GLN A 5 5.94 -3.68 -10.47
C GLN A 5 4.72 -2.94 -9.94
N ARG A 6 3.54 -3.52 -10.13
CA ARG A 6 2.31 -3.05 -9.48
C ARG A 6 2.40 -3.30 -7.98
N ALA A 7 1.96 -2.31 -7.21
CA ALA A 7 2.12 -2.33 -5.77
C ALA A 7 1.06 -1.50 -5.03
N PHE A 8 0.86 -1.86 -3.76
CA PHE A 8 0.17 -1.06 -2.76
C PHE A 8 1.00 -0.95 -1.50
N VAL A 9 0.98 0.22 -0.86
CA VAL A 9 1.52 0.38 0.49
C VAL A 9 0.55 -0.26 1.48
N LEU A 10 1.03 -1.25 2.23
CA LEU A 10 0.29 -1.83 3.35
C LEU A 10 0.42 -0.95 4.60
N HIS A 11 1.66 -0.54 4.88
CA HIS A 11 2.00 0.28 6.03
C HIS A 11 3.20 1.18 5.74
N SER A 12 3.24 2.35 6.39
CA SER A 12 4.33 3.32 6.26
C SER A 12 4.65 3.91 7.63
N ARG A 13 5.94 4.01 7.96
CA ARG A 13 6.41 4.65 9.20
C ARG A 13 7.69 5.44 8.98
N PRO A 14 7.96 6.47 9.78
CA PRO A 14 9.27 7.14 9.81
C PRO A 14 10.41 6.14 10.02
N TRP A 15 11.48 6.25 9.23
CA TRP A 15 12.70 5.45 9.38
C TRP A 15 13.89 6.28 9.83
N SER A 16 14.05 7.46 9.23
CA SER A 16 15.02 8.47 9.62
C SER A 16 14.39 9.85 9.48
N GLU A 17 15.13 10.92 9.77
CA GLU A 17 14.67 12.30 9.57
C GLU A 17 14.05 12.50 8.18
N THR A 18 14.66 11.95 7.14
CA THR A 18 14.26 12.17 5.74
C THR A 18 13.63 10.95 5.06
N SER A 19 13.66 9.77 5.67
CA SER A 19 13.27 8.50 5.00
C SER A 19 12.05 7.82 5.63
N LEU A 20 11.28 7.12 4.80
CA LEU A 20 10.18 6.24 5.22
C LEU A 20 10.59 4.78 5.12
N MET A 21 10.13 3.97 6.06
CA MET A 21 10.07 2.52 5.96
C MET A 21 8.66 2.15 5.48
N LEU A 22 8.59 1.36 4.43
CA LEU A 22 7.36 0.91 3.80
C LEU A 22 7.28 -0.61 3.87
N ASP A 23 6.09 -1.10 4.18
CA ASP A 23 5.69 -2.47 3.88
C ASP A 23 4.78 -2.42 2.65
N VAL A 24 5.16 -3.13 1.59
CA VAL A 24 4.56 -2.99 0.27
C VAL A 24 4.16 -4.36 -0.24
N PHE A 25 2.91 -4.49 -0.67
CA PHE A 25 2.46 -5.68 -1.37
C PHE A 25 2.61 -5.45 -2.87
N THR A 26 3.46 -6.25 -3.51
CA THR A 26 3.75 -6.19 -4.94
C THR A 26 3.19 -7.43 -5.61
N GLU A 27 2.76 -7.28 -6.86
CA GLU A 27 2.23 -8.41 -7.61
C GLU A 27 3.31 -9.48 -7.91
N GLU A 28 4.50 -9.05 -8.35
CA GLU A 28 5.53 -9.97 -8.85
C GLU A 28 6.46 -10.47 -7.75
N SER A 29 6.79 -9.64 -6.76
CA SER A 29 7.72 -9.98 -5.67
C SER A 29 7.02 -10.28 -4.35
N GLY A 30 5.69 -10.23 -4.31
CA GLY A 30 4.94 -10.41 -3.07
C GLY A 30 5.15 -9.26 -2.09
N ARG A 31 5.12 -9.59 -0.79
CA ARG A 31 5.32 -8.62 0.28
C ARG A 31 6.80 -8.28 0.43
N VAL A 32 7.15 -7.00 0.32
CA VAL A 32 8.53 -6.50 0.38
C VAL A 32 8.64 -5.29 1.31
N ARG A 33 9.75 -5.24 2.05
CA ARG A 33 10.08 -4.10 2.90
C ARG A 33 11.00 -3.14 2.16
N LEU A 34 10.59 -1.88 2.05
CA LEU A 34 11.32 -0.85 1.29
C LEU A 34 11.70 0.34 2.17
N VAL A 35 12.89 0.90 1.94
CA VAL A 35 13.25 2.24 2.42
C VAL A 35 13.12 3.24 1.29
N ALA A 36 12.27 4.24 1.48
CA ALA A 36 12.10 5.38 0.59
C ALA A 36 12.92 6.57 1.10
N LYS A 37 14.14 6.73 0.56
CA LYS A 37 15.07 7.79 0.95
C LYS A 37 14.52 9.16 0.51
N GLY A 38 14.57 10.15 1.40
CA GLY A 38 14.11 11.52 1.09
C GLY A 38 12.59 11.70 0.99
N ALA A 39 11.80 10.63 1.16
CA ALA A 39 10.34 10.66 1.05
C ALA A 39 9.65 11.55 2.10
N ARG A 40 10.33 11.88 3.22
CA ARG A 40 9.81 12.79 4.25
C ARG A 40 10.20 14.26 4.03
N SER A 41 11.09 14.55 3.08
CA SER A 41 11.55 15.92 2.84
C SER A 41 10.41 16.82 2.33
N LYS A 42 10.46 18.12 2.66
CA LYS A 42 9.41 19.10 2.32
C LYS A 42 9.11 19.19 0.81
N ARG A 43 10.10 18.88 -0.04
CA ARG A 43 9.99 18.94 -1.51
C ARG A 43 9.75 17.57 -2.15
N SER A 44 9.43 16.54 -1.37
CA SER A 44 9.29 15.18 -1.90
C SER A 44 7.97 14.98 -2.64
N ASN A 45 8.05 14.69 -3.93
CA ASN A 45 6.90 14.26 -4.73
C ASN A 45 6.39 12.86 -4.32
N LEU A 46 7.19 12.08 -3.57
CA LEU A 46 6.84 10.72 -3.15
C LEU A 46 5.90 10.70 -1.94
N LYS A 47 5.88 11.74 -1.11
CA LYS A 47 5.13 11.74 0.16
C LYS A 47 3.63 11.52 -0.04
N GLY A 48 3.06 12.13 -1.08
CA GLY A 48 1.64 12.00 -1.41
C GLY A 48 1.30 10.66 -2.09
N ALA A 49 2.21 10.09 -2.87
CA ALA A 49 1.98 8.84 -3.58
C ALA A 49 2.11 7.61 -2.66
N LEU A 50 3.01 7.64 -1.67
CA LEU A 50 3.30 6.51 -0.78
C LEU A 50 2.29 6.38 0.37
N GLN A 51 1.01 6.44 0.03
CA GLN A 51 -0.11 6.27 0.96
C GLN A 51 -0.80 4.91 0.73
N PRO A 52 -1.41 4.32 1.77
CA PRO A 52 -2.26 3.15 1.60
C PRO A 52 -3.37 3.39 0.56
N PHE A 53 -3.82 2.30 -0.07
CA PHE A 53 -4.92 2.30 -1.05
C PHE A 53 -4.69 3.16 -2.31
N THR A 54 -3.46 3.63 -2.52
CA THR A 54 -3.01 4.25 -3.77
C THR A 54 -2.38 3.18 -4.65
N PRO A 55 -2.91 2.91 -5.86
CA PRO A 55 -2.27 2.00 -6.80
C PRO A 55 -0.95 2.60 -7.30
N LEU A 56 0.14 1.84 -7.16
CA LEU A 56 1.49 2.30 -7.50
C LEU A 56 2.14 1.40 -8.55
N LEU A 57 2.98 2.01 -9.37
CA LEU A 57 4.10 1.35 -10.01
C LEU A 57 5.35 1.66 -9.20
N VAL A 58 6.14 0.65 -8.85
CA VAL A 58 7.37 0.81 -8.08
C VAL A 58 8.55 0.13 -8.76
N ARG A 59 9.74 0.70 -8.57
CA ARG A 59 11.02 0.04 -8.82
C ARG A 59 11.84 0.07 -7.55
N PHE A 60 12.42 -1.06 -7.19
CA PHE A 60 13.27 -1.17 -6.01
C PHE A 60 14.40 -2.17 -6.26
N GLY A 61 15.42 -2.14 -5.40
CA GLY A 61 16.53 -3.07 -5.50
C GLY A 61 17.32 -3.16 -4.20
N GLY A 62 18.12 -4.21 -4.08
CA GLY A 62 18.87 -4.56 -2.88
C GLY A 62 18.89 -6.07 -2.67
N ARG A 63 19.94 -6.56 -2.00
CA ARG A 63 20.13 -7.99 -1.72
C ARG A 63 19.71 -8.41 -0.31
N GLY A 64 19.44 -7.46 0.59
CA GLY A 64 18.98 -7.74 1.94
C GLY A 64 17.45 -7.76 2.06
N GLU A 65 16.98 -8.08 3.27
CA GLU A 65 15.55 -8.10 3.65
C GLU A 65 14.86 -6.74 3.44
N VAL A 66 15.62 -5.66 3.57
CA VAL A 66 15.17 -4.30 3.32
C VAL A 66 15.77 -3.82 2.00
N LYS A 67 14.91 -3.56 1.01
CA LYS A 67 15.31 -3.06 -0.30
C LYS A 67 15.19 -1.53 -0.32
N THR A 68 15.87 -0.89 -1.25
CA THR A 68 15.76 0.57 -1.45
C THR A 68 14.77 0.86 -2.57
N LEU A 69 13.78 1.70 -2.29
CA LEU A 69 12.87 2.24 -3.31
C LEU A 69 13.67 3.16 -4.23
N ARG A 70 13.65 2.88 -5.54
CA ARG A 70 14.31 3.67 -6.59
C ARG A 70 13.36 4.66 -7.22
N SER A 71 12.13 4.24 -7.51
CA SER A 71 11.06 5.10 -8.04
C SER A 71 9.69 4.58 -7.60
N ALA A 72 8.73 5.49 -7.48
CA ALA A 72 7.32 5.17 -7.31
C ALA A 72 6.47 6.18 -8.07
N GLU A 73 5.47 5.68 -8.78
CA GLU A 73 4.52 6.46 -9.56
C GLU A 73 3.10 6.02 -9.20
N ALA A 74 2.23 6.97 -8.86
CA ALA A 74 0.82 6.69 -8.65
C ALA A 74 0.15 6.47 -10.02
N VAL A 75 -0.48 5.32 -10.21
CA VAL A 75 -1.23 5.01 -11.44
C VAL A 75 -2.54 5.78 -11.46
N SER A 76 -3.14 5.99 -10.30
CA SER A 76 -4.35 6.77 -10.10
C SER A 76 -4.30 7.48 -8.74
N LEU A 77 -5.33 8.27 -8.46
CA LEU A 77 -5.59 8.74 -7.10
C LEU A 77 -5.86 7.54 -6.17
N ALA A 78 -5.72 7.79 -4.86
CA ALA A 78 -6.10 6.84 -3.83
C ALA A 78 -7.58 6.46 -3.95
N LEU A 79 -7.89 5.19 -3.71
CA LEU A 79 -9.26 4.71 -3.68
C LEU A 79 -10.01 5.38 -2.50
N PRO A 80 -11.22 5.93 -2.72
CA PRO A 80 -11.90 6.81 -1.76
C PRO A 80 -12.55 6.03 -0.61
N LEU A 81 -11.75 5.58 0.34
CA LEU A 81 -12.22 4.88 1.54
C LEU A 81 -12.46 5.87 2.69
N SER A 82 -13.59 5.72 3.38
CA SER A 82 -13.96 6.55 4.53
C SER A 82 -14.81 5.75 5.54
N GLY A 83 -14.91 6.26 6.78
CA GLY A 83 -15.70 5.63 7.83
C GLY A 83 -15.36 4.15 8.03
N ILE A 84 -16.38 3.29 8.11
CA ILE A 84 -16.21 1.85 8.28
C ILE A 84 -15.34 1.20 7.20
N THR A 85 -15.49 1.62 5.93
CA THR A 85 -14.74 1.05 4.80
C THR A 85 -13.24 1.33 4.88
N LEU A 86 -12.84 2.49 5.44
CA LEU A 86 -11.45 2.81 5.72
C LEU A 86 -10.86 1.86 6.76
N TYR A 87 -11.58 1.63 7.86
CA TYR A 87 -11.12 0.70 8.90
C TYR A 87 -11.08 -0.75 8.39
N SER A 88 -12.05 -1.17 7.57
CA SER A 88 -12.02 -2.47 6.90
C SER A 88 -10.80 -2.62 5.99
N GLY A 89 -10.47 -1.61 5.18
CA GLY A 89 -9.27 -1.62 4.34
C GLY A 89 -7.98 -1.70 5.16
N LEU A 90 -7.89 -0.95 6.26
CA LEU A 90 -6.74 -1.00 7.17
C LEU A 90 -6.60 -2.38 7.83
N TYR A 91 -7.72 -3.00 8.21
CA TYR A 91 -7.74 -4.35 8.75
C TYR A 91 -7.25 -5.38 7.73
N VAL A 92 -7.66 -5.27 6.46
CA VAL A 92 -7.16 -6.13 5.38
C VAL A 92 -5.64 -5.97 5.20
N ASN A 93 -5.12 -4.73 5.22
CA ASN A 93 -3.68 -4.49 5.16
C ASN A 93 -2.93 -5.14 6.32
N GLU A 94 -3.48 -5.05 7.53
CA GLU A 94 -2.90 -5.66 8.72
C GLU A 94 -2.90 -7.19 8.63
N LEU A 95 -3.99 -7.80 8.16
CA LEU A 95 -4.10 -9.24 7.97
C LEU A 95 -3.03 -9.74 6.98
N ILE A 96 -2.92 -9.10 5.82
CA ILE A 96 -1.88 -9.40 4.82
C ILE A 96 -0.48 -9.26 5.44
N SER A 97 -0.26 -8.21 6.23
CA SER A 97 1.00 -7.95 6.91
C SER A 97 1.32 -8.96 8.03
N ARG A 98 0.36 -9.73 8.51
CA ARG A 98 0.58 -10.77 9.54
C ARG A 98 0.74 -12.15 8.92
N VAL A 99 0.01 -12.43 7.84
CA VAL A 99 -0.11 -13.78 7.28
C VAL A 99 0.87 -14.02 6.14
N LEU A 100 1.20 -13.01 5.32
CA LEU A 100 2.09 -13.22 4.18
C LEU A 100 3.56 -13.24 4.58
N GLU A 101 4.24 -14.28 4.14
CA GLU A 101 5.70 -14.36 4.07
C GLU A 101 6.27 -13.28 3.15
N HIS A 102 7.53 -12.92 3.40
CA HIS A 102 8.22 -11.91 2.59
C HIS A 102 8.78 -12.52 1.31
N GLU A 103 8.78 -11.73 0.23
CA GLU A 103 9.43 -12.06 -1.04
C GLU A 103 8.90 -13.31 -1.78
N THR A 104 7.72 -13.80 -1.40
CA THR A 104 7.01 -14.89 -2.09
C THR A 104 5.93 -14.32 -3.00
N ARG A 105 5.93 -14.68 -4.30
CA ARG A 105 4.97 -14.17 -5.28
C ARG A 105 3.56 -14.71 -5.01
N PHE A 106 2.61 -13.80 -4.76
CA PHE A 106 1.18 -14.10 -4.60
C PHE A 106 0.33 -13.30 -5.60
N SER A 107 0.50 -13.58 -6.89
CA SER A 107 -0.10 -12.79 -7.98
C SER A 107 -1.63 -12.78 -7.95
N GLU A 108 -2.26 -13.92 -7.70
CA GLU A 108 -3.73 -14.04 -7.63
C GLU A 108 -4.28 -13.25 -6.43
N LEU A 109 -3.68 -13.43 -5.26
CA LEU A 109 -4.04 -12.69 -4.05
C LEU A 109 -3.85 -11.17 -4.21
N PHE A 110 -2.88 -10.73 -5.02
CA PHE A 110 -2.74 -9.31 -5.34
C PHE A 110 -3.98 -8.75 -6.06
N PHE A 111 -4.54 -9.51 -7.02
CA PHE A 111 -5.78 -9.13 -7.68
C PHE A 111 -7.00 -9.25 -6.76
N ASP A 112 -7.06 -10.27 -5.90
CA ASP A 112 -8.11 -10.39 -4.89
C ASP A 112 -8.11 -9.21 -3.91
N TYR A 113 -6.92 -8.80 -3.46
CA TYR A 113 -6.73 -7.60 -2.65
C TYR A 113 -7.20 -6.35 -3.41
N LEU A 114 -6.79 -6.17 -4.67
CA LEU A 114 -7.24 -5.04 -5.49
C LEU A 114 -8.78 -5.00 -5.59
N HIS A 115 -9.42 -6.12 -5.92
CA HIS A 115 -10.87 -6.23 -5.99
C HIS A 115 -11.54 -5.92 -4.64
N CYS A 116 -10.97 -6.40 -3.53
CA CYS A 116 -11.46 -6.12 -2.18
C CYS A 116 -11.46 -4.61 -1.89
N ILE A 117 -10.34 -3.93 -2.13
CA ILE A 117 -10.22 -2.48 -1.89
C ILE A 117 -11.15 -1.68 -2.82
N GLN A 118 -11.31 -2.11 -4.08
CA GLN A 118 -12.26 -1.50 -5.02
C GLN A 118 -13.72 -1.67 -4.56
N ALA A 119 -14.09 -2.86 -4.08
CA ALA A 119 -15.42 -3.13 -3.55
C ALA A 119 -15.72 -2.28 -2.31
N LEU A 120 -14.75 -2.16 -1.39
CA LEU A 120 -14.87 -1.28 -0.22
C LEU A 120 -15.06 0.19 -0.62
N ALA A 121 -14.30 0.68 -1.60
CA ALA A 121 -14.44 2.05 -2.09
C ALA A 121 -15.79 2.30 -2.81
N GLY A 122 -16.32 1.30 -3.50
CA GLY A 122 -17.66 1.36 -4.10
C GLY A 122 -18.79 1.35 -3.06
N ALA A 123 -18.58 0.67 -1.92
CA ALA A 123 -19.56 0.60 -0.84
C ALA A 123 -19.69 1.91 -0.05
N SER A 124 -18.67 2.77 -0.03
CA SER A 124 -18.66 4.07 0.65
C SER A 124 -19.72 5.06 0.13
N GLY A 125 -20.34 4.78 -1.02
CA GLY A 125 -21.46 5.54 -1.58
C GLY A 125 -22.86 5.09 -1.11
N SER A 126 -22.96 3.97 -0.41
CA SER A 126 -24.22 3.57 0.24
C SER A 126 -24.33 4.33 1.56
N PRO A 127 -25.39 5.13 1.80
CA PRO A 127 -25.59 5.74 3.11
C PRO A 127 -25.60 4.63 4.15
N GLU A 128 -24.74 4.73 5.17
CA GLU A 128 -24.87 3.90 6.35
C GLU A 128 -26.34 4.02 6.81
N PRO A 129 -27.07 2.90 7.03
CA PRO A 129 -28.22 2.97 7.90
C PRO A 129 -27.65 3.44 9.23
N ARG A 130 -27.79 4.74 9.52
CA ARG A 130 -27.51 5.29 10.85
C ARG A 130 -28.12 4.31 11.83
N ALA A 131 -27.28 3.68 12.65
CA ALA A 131 -27.74 2.77 13.67
C ALA A 131 -28.85 3.49 14.44
N ALA A 132 -30.10 3.09 14.17
CA ALA A 132 -31.24 3.57 14.89
C ALA A 132 -31.13 2.94 16.28
N ALA A 133 -30.91 3.79 17.28
CA ALA A 133 -31.23 3.61 18.68
C ALA A 133 -30.79 2.30 19.37
N PHE A 134 -29.97 2.46 20.41
CA PHE A 134 -30.27 1.87 21.71
C PHE A 134 -30.22 2.98 22.76
#